data_AF-A0A086ZL41-F1
#
_entry.id   AF-A0A086ZL41-F1
#
_cell.length_a   1.000
_cell.length_b   1.000
_cell.length_c   1.000
_cell.angle_alpha   90.00
_cell.angle_beta   90.00
_cell.angle_gamma   90.00
#
_symmetry.space_group_name_H-M   'P 1'
#
loop_
_entity.id
_entity.type
_entity.pdbx_description
1 polymer ?
#
loop_
_entity_poly.entity_id
_entity_poly.type
_entity_poly.pdbx_seq_one_letter_code
_entity_poly.pdbx_strand_id
1 'polypeptide(L)'
;SDAAVAASDRVASDDRARIADGSPWRWPAAISIGTKPTFSEKTGLHERVVESYAITDDWLELYGHRVRVEFAGFLRPQVKFNSADDLVAELGRNVEETKRLTA
;
A
#
# COMPACT_ATOMS: atom_id res chain seq x y z
N SER A 1 33.39 -7.83 -12.77
CA SER A 1 32.93 -6.60 -12.10
C SER A 1 32.00 -5.76 -12.99
N ASP A 2 32.20 -5.66 -14.31
CA ASP A 2 31.28 -4.88 -15.19
C ASP A 2 29.88 -5.48 -15.38
N ALA A 3 29.75 -6.80 -15.41
CA ALA A 3 28.45 -7.46 -15.60
C ALA A 3 27.47 -7.22 -14.45
N ALA A 4 27.97 -7.05 -13.21
CA ALA A 4 27.15 -6.76 -12.04
C ALA A 4 26.63 -5.32 -12.03
N VAL A 5 27.46 -4.37 -12.49
CA VAL A 5 27.07 -2.96 -12.64
C VAL A 5 26.04 -2.80 -13.76
N ALA A 6 26.27 -3.43 -14.91
CA ALA A 6 25.32 -3.40 -16.03
C ALA A 6 23.97 -4.09 -15.71
N ALA A 7 23.97 -5.14 -14.90
CA ALA A 7 22.74 -5.78 -14.42
C ALA A 7 22.00 -4.89 -13.40
N SER A 8 22.73 -4.25 -12.49
CA SER A 8 22.17 -3.29 -11.52
C SER A 8 21.54 -2.09 -12.22
N ASP A 9 22.19 -1.53 -13.25
CA ASP A 9 21.66 -0.40 -14.02
C ASP A 9 20.39 -0.77 -14.80
N ARG A 10 20.31 -2.00 -15.32
CA ARG A 10 19.09 -2.51 -15.99
C ARG A 10 17.92 -2.70 -15.01
N VAL A 11 18.18 -3.26 -13.83
CA VAL A 11 17.16 -3.42 -12.79
C VAL A 11 16.68 -2.04 -12.30
N ALA A 12 17.60 -1.09 -12.11
CA ALA A 12 17.25 0.28 -11.74
C ALA A 12 16.46 1.00 -12.84
N SER A 13 16.74 0.75 -14.12
CA SER A 13 15.96 1.29 -15.23
C SER A 13 14.55 0.70 -15.29
N ASP A 14 14.40 -0.59 -15.01
CA ASP A 14 13.11 -1.27 -14.96
C ASP A 14 12.26 -0.79 -13.78
N ASP A 15 12.87 -0.59 -12.60
CA ASP A 15 12.18 -0.06 -11.42
C ASP A 15 11.66 1.36 -11.68
N ARG A 16 12.45 2.22 -12.35
CA ARG A 16 12.00 3.57 -12.73
C ARG A 16 10.81 3.54 -13.67
N ALA A 17 10.81 2.66 -14.67
CA ALA A 17 9.68 2.51 -15.58
C ALA A 17 8.44 1.98 -14.84
N ARG A 18 8.60 1.03 -13.92
CA ARG A 18 7.51 0.46 -13.12
C ARG A 18 6.87 1.47 -12.18
N ILE A 19 7.65 2.39 -11.61
CA ILE A 19 7.15 3.41 -10.67
C ILE A 19 6.79 4.74 -11.33
N ALA A 20 6.99 4.90 -12.65
CA ALA A 20 6.65 6.13 -13.35
C ALA A 20 5.14 6.40 -13.36
N ASP A 21 4.75 7.66 -13.37
CA ASP A 21 3.35 8.06 -13.52
C ASP A 21 2.75 7.48 -14.81
N GLY A 22 1.53 6.96 -14.72
CA GLY A 22 0.86 6.26 -15.83
C GLY A 22 1.36 4.84 -16.11
N SER A 23 2.33 4.31 -15.33
CA SER A 23 2.72 2.91 -15.42
C SER A 23 1.52 1.97 -15.17
N PRO A 24 1.35 0.90 -15.97
CA PRO A 24 0.29 -0.08 -15.76
C PRO A 24 0.49 -0.92 -14.48
N TRP A 25 1.64 -0.78 -13.80
CA TRP A 25 1.97 -1.46 -12.55
C TRP A 25 1.74 -0.57 -11.32
N ARG A 26 0.91 0.47 -11.46
CA ARG A 26 0.51 1.37 -10.39
C ARG A 26 -1.00 1.29 -10.22
N TRP A 27 -1.43 1.21 -8.97
CA TRP A 27 -2.84 1.18 -8.62
C TRP A 27 -3.14 2.20 -7.53
N PRO A 28 -4.32 2.83 -7.56
CA PRO A 28 -4.83 3.54 -6.40
C PRO A 28 -4.91 2.59 -5.20
N ALA A 29 -4.55 3.05 -4.01
CA ALA A 29 -4.57 2.20 -2.82
C ALA A 29 -5.04 2.95 -1.58
N ALA A 30 -6.02 2.37 -0.87
CA ALA A 30 -6.37 2.80 0.47
C ALA A 30 -5.37 2.18 1.45
N ILE A 31 -4.68 3.01 2.25
CA ILE A 31 -3.58 2.55 3.09
C ILE A 31 -3.91 2.81 4.56
N SER A 32 -3.92 1.74 5.36
CA SER A 32 -4.02 1.80 6.81
C SER A 32 -2.62 1.75 7.41
N ILE A 33 -2.31 2.70 8.29
CA ILE A 33 -1.12 2.67 9.13
C ILE A 33 -1.60 2.53 10.56
N GLY A 34 -1.25 1.42 11.20
CA GLY A 34 -1.64 1.14 12.58
C GLY A 34 -0.54 0.51 13.41
N THR A 35 -0.90 0.07 14.60
CA THR A 35 -0.03 -0.74 15.44
C THR A 35 -0.61 -2.15 15.54
N LYS A 36 0.24 -3.14 15.85
CA LYS A 36 -0.20 -4.48 16.29
C LYS A 36 0.00 -4.59 17.81
N PRO A 37 -1.01 -4.23 18.63
CA PRO A 37 -0.87 -4.30 20.09
C PRO A 37 -0.50 -5.71 20.57
N THR A 38 -1.08 -6.74 19.95
CA THR A 38 -0.96 -8.15 20.34
C THR A 38 0.47 -8.72 20.26
N PHE A 39 1.34 -8.14 19.42
CA PHE A 39 2.76 -8.53 19.35
C PHE A 39 3.66 -7.62 20.19
N SER A 40 3.21 -6.41 20.51
CA SER A 40 3.99 -5.44 21.30
C SER A 40 4.22 -5.88 22.74
N GLU A 41 3.33 -6.70 23.33
CA GLU A 41 3.49 -7.21 24.70
C GLU A 41 4.69 -8.17 24.86
N LYS A 42 5.08 -8.88 23.78
CA LYS A 42 6.22 -9.81 23.81
C LYS A 42 7.57 -9.16 23.55
N THR A 43 7.60 -8.06 22.81
CA THR A 43 8.85 -7.44 22.33
C THR A 43 9.10 -6.04 22.90
N GLY A 44 8.08 -5.41 23.50
CA GLY A 44 8.14 -4.01 23.95
C GLY A 44 8.15 -3.01 22.80
N LEU A 45 8.05 -3.46 21.55
CA LEU A 45 8.06 -2.61 20.36
C LEU A 45 6.62 -2.43 19.86
N HIS A 46 6.18 -1.17 19.77
CA HIS A 46 4.95 -0.82 19.06
C HIS A 46 5.22 -0.84 17.55
N GLU A 47 5.33 -2.05 17.00
CA GLU A 47 5.52 -2.22 15.56
C GLU A 47 4.35 -1.57 14.81
N ARG A 48 4.69 -0.59 13.98
CA ARG A 48 3.75 -0.01 13.03
C ARG A 48 3.57 -0.97 11.87
N VAL A 49 2.32 -1.18 11.48
CA VAL A 49 1.96 -1.99 10.33
C VAL A 49 1.35 -1.09 9.28
N VAL A 50 1.80 -1.27 8.05
CA VAL A 50 1.25 -0.63 6.86
C VAL A 50 0.51 -1.70 6.08
N GLU A 51 -0.79 -1.51 5.90
CA GLU A 51 -1.66 -2.41 5.15
C GLU A 51 -2.23 -1.62 3.98
N SER A 52 -1.83 -1.99 2.76
CA SER A 52 -2.24 -1.31 1.53
C SER A 52 -3.25 -2.17 0.78
N TYR A 53 -4.44 -1.64 0.54
CA TYR A 53 -5.46 -2.27 -0.30
C TYR A 53 -5.43 -1.63 -1.68
N ALA A 54 -4.82 -2.32 -2.65
CA ALA A 54 -4.84 -1.90 -4.05
C ALA A 54 -6.26 -2.02 -4.62
N ILE A 55 -6.78 -0.94 -5.18
CA ILE A 55 -8.12 -0.85 -5.73
C ILE A 55 -8.02 -1.17 -7.23
N THR A 56 -8.40 -2.39 -7.58
CA THR A 56 -8.45 -2.90 -8.94
C THR A 56 -9.50 -4.02 -9.03
N ASP A 57 -10.00 -4.27 -10.23
CA ASP A 57 -10.87 -5.43 -10.52
C ASP A 57 -10.04 -6.70 -10.78
N ASP A 58 -8.73 -6.57 -10.98
CA ASP A 58 -7.81 -7.67 -11.26
C ASP A 58 -7.34 -8.39 -10.00
N TRP A 59 -7.09 -9.70 -10.11
CA TRP A 59 -6.37 -10.43 -9.08
C TRP A 59 -4.87 -10.11 -9.12
N LEU A 60 -4.34 -9.60 -8.01
CA LEU A 60 -2.91 -9.30 -7.85
C LEU A 60 -2.22 -10.34 -6.97
N GLU A 61 -1.30 -11.11 -7.57
CA GLU A 61 -0.38 -11.98 -6.82
C GLU A 61 0.87 -11.17 -6.45
N LEU A 62 0.91 -10.66 -5.21
CA LEU A 62 1.99 -9.79 -4.74
C LEU A 62 2.90 -10.45 -3.70
N TYR A 63 2.65 -11.70 -3.30
CA TYR A 63 3.50 -12.36 -2.33
C TYR A 63 4.91 -12.58 -2.88
N GLY A 64 5.92 -12.22 -2.08
CA GLY A 64 7.33 -12.28 -2.51
C GLY A 64 7.77 -11.14 -3.43
N HIS A 65 6.87 -10.27 -3.87
CA HIS A 65 7.21 -9.10 -4.68
C HIS A 65 7.61 -7.90 -3.82
N ARG A 66 8.56 -7.12 -4.33
CA ARG A 66 8.88 -5.80 -3.76
C ARG A 66 7.84 -4.80 -4.24
N VAL A 67 7.16 -4.16 -3.30
CA VAL A 67 6.19 -3.10 -3.58
C VAL A 67 6.70 -1.74 -3.12
N ARG A 68 6.27 -0.68 -3.80
CA ARG A 68 6.44 0.70 -3.36
C ARG A 68 5.08 1.26 -3.00
N VAL A 69 5.03 1.98 -1.89
CA VAL A 69 3.83 2.71 -1.43
C VAL A 69 4.13 4.21 -1.49
N GLU A 70 3.20 4.98 -2.02
CA GLU A 70 3.28 6.43 -2.13
C GLU A 70 2.03 7.04 -1.50
N PHE A 71 2.21 7.95 -0.54
CA PHE A 71 1.09 8.59 0.14
C PHE A 71 0.63 9.82 -0.66
N ALA A 72 -0.48 9.69 -1.38
CA ALA A 72 -1.05 10.76 -2.19
C ALA A 72 -1.90 11.76 -1.38
N GLY A 73 -2.55 11.29 -0.30
CA GLY A 73 -3.42 12.13 0.53
C GLY A 73 -3.87 11.42 1.80
N PHE A 74 -4.41 12.19 2.74
CA PHE A 74 -4.94 11.69 3.99
C PHE A 74 -6.46 11.51 3.90
N LEU A 75 -6.96 10.30 4.20
CA LEU A 75 -8.39 10.00 4.20
C LEU A 75 -9.05 10.38 5.54
N ARG A 76 -8.55 9.80 6.64
CA ARG A 76 -9.09 9.97 7.99
C ARG A 76 -8.17 9.41 9.08
N PRO A 77 -8.35 9.80 10.35
CA PRO A 77 -7.71 9.11 11.47
C PRO A 77 -8.25 7.68 11.65
N GLN A 78 -7.57 6.89 12.47
CA GLN A 78 -8.10 5.60 12.93
C GLN A 78 -9.35 5.79 13.78
N VAL A 79 -10.35 4.95 13.55
CA VAL A 79 -11.65 5.00 14.24
C VAL A 79 -12.00 3.58 14.67
N LYS A 80 -12.62 3.44 15.86
CA LYS A 80 -13.22 2.19 16.30
C LYS A 80 -14.65 2.10 15.76
N PHE A 81 -15.00 0.97 15.19
CA PHE A 81 -16.35 0.71 14.71
C PHE A 81 -17.15 -0.08 15.74
N ASN A 82 -18.45 0.22 15.81
CA ASN A 82 -19.37 -0.45 16.73
C ASN A 82 -19.98 -1.72 16.14
N SER A 83 -19.86 -1.90 14.81
CA SER A 83 -20.34 -3.07 14.08
C SER A 83 -19.49 -3.35 12.83
N ALA A 84 -19.64 -4.56 12.28
CA ALA A 84 -19.03 -4.93 11.01
C ALA A 84 -19.63 -4.12 9.83
N ASP A 85 -20.93 -3.84 9.87
CA ASP A 85 -21.60 -3.06 8.83
C ASP A 85 -21.09 -1.61 8.78
N ASP A 86 -20.84 -0.99 9.94
CA ASP A 86 -20.22 0.34 10.02
C ASP A 86 -18.82 0.34 9.40
N LEU A 87 -18.03 -0.71 9.67
CA LEU A 87 -16.69 -0.87 9.10
C LEU A 87 -16.78 -1.03 7.57
N VAL A 88 -17.65 -1.90 7.06
CA VAL A 88 -17.82 -2.12 5.62
C VAL A 88 -18.25 -0.82 4.92
N ALA A 89 -19.21 -0.10 5.50
CA ALA A 89 -19.67 1.18 4.95
C ALA A 89 -18.55 2.22 4.91
N GLU A 90 -17.71 2.29 5.94
CA GLU A 90 -16.56 3.19 5.96
C GLU A 90 -15.47 2.78 4.97
N LEU A 91 -15.16 1.48 4.84
CA LEU A 91 -14.21 1.00 3.83
C LEU A 91 -14.68 1.34 2.41
N GLY A 92 -15.98 1.22 2.12
CA GLY A 92 -16.56 1.66 0.86
C GLY A 92 -16.35 3.16 0.59
N ARG A 93 -16.57 4.02 1.60
CA ARG A 93 -16.27 5.45 1.50
C ARG A 93 -14.78 5.72 1.26
N ASN A 94 -13.90 4.98 1.94
CA ASN A 94 -12.45 5.12 1.78
C ASN A 94 -11.99 4.72 0.37
N VAL A 95 -12.58 3.69 -0.24
CA VAL A 95 -12.33 3.32 -1.65
C VAL A 95 -12.70 4.46 -2.59
N GLU A 96 -13.90 5.01 -2.44
CA GLU A 96 -14.38 6.07 -3.34
C GLU A 96 -13.59 7.38 -3.19
N GLU A 97 -13.19 7.74 -1.97
CA GLU A 97 -12.30 8.91 -1.76
C GLU A 97 -10.90 8.67 -2.31
N THR A 98 -10.35 7.46 -2.14
CA THR A 98 -9.04 7.11 -2.71
C THR A 98 -9.07 7.31 -4.22
N LYS A 99 -10.08 6.75 -4.91
CA LYS A 99 -10.24 6.92 -6.37
C LYS A 99 -10.28 8.39 -6.78
N ARG A 100 -10.93 9.27 -6.00
CA ARG A 100 -10.96 10.72 -6.28
C ARG A 100 -9.60 11.39 -6.11
N LEU A 101 -8.84 11.04 -5.07
CA LEU A 101 -7.54 11.65 -4.77
C LEU A 101 -6.44 11.22 -5.74
N THR A 102 -6.61 10.08 -6.40
CA THR A 102 -5.60 9.47 -7.29
C THR A 102 -6.05 9.42 -8.75
N ALA A 103 -7.11 10.15 -9.11
CA ALA A 103 -7.60 10.28 -10.48
C ALA A 103 -6.69 11.15 -11.35
#